data_AF-A0A2D0KM35-F1
#
_entry.id   AF-A0A2D0KM35-F1
#
_cell.length_a   1.000
_cell.length_b   1.000
_cell.length_c   1.000
_cell.angle_alpha   90.00
_cell.angle_beta   90.00
_cell.angle_gamma   90.00
#
_symmetry.space_group_name_H-M   'P 1'
#
loop_
_entity.id
_entity.type
_entity.pdbx_description
1 polymer ?
#
loop_
_entity_poly.entity_id
_entity_poly.type
_entity_poly.pdbx_seq_one_letter_code
_entity_poly.pdbx_strand_id
1 'polypeptide(L)'
;MSKNKKKPNKDQEELLNNFNNSANLTLSLLLSLYLIEILRKPKLNEFTIKKSLSEHPSVLGEIYNEHFDVLYQENVKSVLEKNDLKSDFISELIEKIDGDNFKYDESILNDVLNALEIDIKDEYKNKITTCCNIHDGITNILGNILDFLDEYQETMFETLELIESVNSKNKEKVLYMTYSFFVRTLVSYVEECKKDLTKEIVNLSHIKLIRLISSKHNINTDKEIHSEVKKISKQGFGSLIEFLKEYVDFSLKKSPEIYNKYKKEINTIKKFTEYRNIITHNFKPNNEDFKFIIDNWRLCLNFYSDIILEYTIRDGFNIFYNTLFDEAKECAKDEHLMLERVIPLARSHL
;
A
#
# COMPACT_ATOMS: atom_id res chain seq x y z
N MET A 1 -38.46 15.45 -2.11
CA MET A 1 -37.75 14.44 -1.29
C MET A 1 -36.26 14.53 -1.60
N SER A 2 -35.53 15.28 -0.79
CA SER A 2 -34.07 15.40 -0.89
C SER A 2 -33.44 14.07 -0.43
N LYS A 3 -32.68 13.41 -1.31
CA LYS A 3 -31.82 12.30 -0.91
C LYS A 3 -30.70 12.89 -0.06
N ASN A 4 -30.83 12.81 1.26
CA ASN A 4 -29.74 13.05 2.20
C ASN A 4 -28.58 12.11 1.82
N LYS A 5 -27.59 12.64 1.10
CA LYS A 5 -26.27 12.00 0.98
C LYS A 5 -25.71 11.95 2.40
N LYS A 6 -25.76 10.77 3.03
CA LYS A 6 -25.03 10.52 4.28
C LYS A 6 -23.56 10.89 4.01
N LYS A 7 -23.00 11.81 4.78
CA LYS A 7 -21.56 12.07 4.79
C LYS A 7 -20.84 10.73 4.99
N PRO A 8 -19.73 10.48 4.27
CA PRO A 8 -18.92 9.30 4.51
C PRO A 8 -18.46 9.26 5.98
N ASN A 9 -18.32 8.05 6.53
CA ASN A 9 -17.76 7.87 7.87
C ASN A 9 -16.30 8.37 7.88
N LYS A 10 -15.79 8.87 9.02
CA LYS A 10 -14.40 9.36 9.15
C LYS A 10 -13.38 8.33 8.65
N ASP A 11 -13.59 7.05 8.93
CA ASP A 11 -12.74 5.96 8.45
C ASP A 11 -12.77 5.79 6.91
N GLN A 12 -13.90 6.11 6.27
CA GLN A 12 -14.01 6.06 4.81
C GLN A 12 -13.25 7.20 4.15
N GLU A 13 -13.31 8.40 4.74
CA GLU A 13 -12.56 9.56 4.25
C GLU A 13 -11.05 9.31 4.36
N GLU A 14 -10.60 8.75 5.48
CA GLU A 14 -9.19 8.41 5.70
C GLU A 14 -8.68 7.32 4.74
N LEU A 15 -9.42 6.22 4.59
CA LEU A 15 -9.07 5.17 3.62
C LEU A 15 -9.03 5.70 2.18
N LEU A 16 -9.97 6.58 1.81
CA LEU A 16 -10.00 7.19 0.49
C LEU A 16 -8.80 8.10 0.26
N ASN A 17 -8.41 8.89 1.27
CA ASN A 17 -7.22 9.74 1.21
C ASN A 17 -5.94 8.90 1.03
N ASN A 18 -5.80 7.80 1.78
CA ASN A 18 -4.65 6.89 1.64
C ASN A 18 -4.58 6.30 0.22
N PHE A 19 -5.72 5.85 -0.33
CA PHE A 19 -5.79 5.39 -1.72
C PHE A 19 -5.42 6.46 -2.74
N ASN A 20 -5.94 7.68 -2.58
CA ASN A 20 -5.66 8.78 -3.50
C ASN A 20 -4.18 9.18 -3.46
N ASN A 21 -3.57 9.22 -2.27
CA ASN A 21 -2.14 9.45 -2.13
C ASN A 21 -1.32 8.36 -2.84
N SER A 22 -1.66 7.09 -2.64
CA SER A 22 -1.05 5.98 -3.37
C SER A 22 -1.25 6.12 -4.89
N ALA A 23 -2.45 6.52 -5.34
CA ALA A 23 -2.76 6.69 -6.75
C ALA A 23 -1.94 7.80 -7.39
N ASN A 24 -1.85 8.96 -6.76
CA ASN A 24 -1.09 10.10 -7.27
C ASN A 24 0.38 9.75 -7.46
N LEU A 25 1.01 9.13 -6.45
CA LEU A 25 2.40 8.68 -6.55
C LEU A 25 2.59 7.59 -7.60
N THR A 26 1.64 6.64 -7.72
CA THR A 26 1.71 5.56 -8.71
C THR A 26 1.58 6.09 -10.13
N LEU A 27 0.64 6.99 -10.38
CA LEU A 27 0.43 7.62 -11.68
C LEU A 27 1.64 8.46 -12.07
N SER A 28 2.18 9.25 -11.14
CA SER A 28 3.38 10.05 -11.39
C SER A 28 4.59 9.16 -11.74
N LEU A 29 4.77 8.03 -11.03
CA LEU A 29 5.84 7.05 -11.34
C LEU A 29 5.67 6.48 -12.75
N LEU A 30 4.46 6.02 -13.10
CA LEU A 30 4.17 5.48 -14.44
C LEU A 30 4.45 6.49 -15.55
N LEU A 31 4.06 7.76 -15.35
CA LEU A 31 4.28 8.83 -16.30
C LEU A 31 5.76 9.17 -16.45
N SER A 32 6.51 9.19 -15.34
CA SER A 32 7.97 9.42 -15.34
C SER A 32 8.70 8.32 -16.13
N LEU A 33 8.34 7.04 -15.89
CA LEU A 33 8.92 5.90 -16.61
C LEU A 33 8.49 5.87 -18.08
N TYR A 34 7.26 6.27 -18.38
CA TYR A 34 6.80 6.35 -19.77
C TYR A 34 7.53 7.43 -20.56
N LEU A 35 7.85 8.57 -19.94
CA LEU A 35 8.69 9.60 -20.56
C LEU A 35 10.06 9.04 -20.93
N ILE A 36 10.70 8.25 -20.05
CA ILE A 36 11.94 7.56 -20.38
C ILE A 36 11.77 6.66 -21.61
N GLU A 37 10.73 5.83 -21.64
CA GLU A 37 10.48 4.92 -22.76
C GLU A 37 10.21 5.66 -24.08
N ILE A 38 9.52 6.80 -24.02
CA ILE A 38 9.34 7.69 -25.17
C ILE A 38 10.69 8.16 -25.71
N LEU A 39 11.56 8.64 -24.81
CA LEU A 39 12.87 9.19 -25.13
C LEU A 39 13.88 8.12 -25.59
N ARG A 40 13.68 6.85 -25.25
CA ARG A 40 14.50 5.74 -25.79
C ARG A 40 14.33 5.56 -27.29
N LYS A 41 13.18 5.92 -27.87
CA LYS A 41 12.88 5.75 -29.31
C LYS A 41 12.24 7.00 -29.93
N PRO A 42 12.93 8.14 -29.91
CA PRO A 42 12.31 9.44 -30.18
C PRO A 42 11.75 9.57 -31.60
N LYS A 43 12.38 8.94 -32.60
CA LYS A 43 11.91 8.95 -34.01
C LYS A 43 10.71 8.04 -34.27
N LEU A 44 10.63 6.89 -33.60
CA LEU A 44 9.48 5.98 -33.71
C LEU A 44 8.27 6.56 -32.97
N ASN A 45 8.53 7.25 -31.87
CA ASN A 45 7.52 7.86 -31.03
C ASN A 45 7.18 9.29 -31.45
N GLU A 46 7.80 9.87 -32.48
CA GLU A 46 7.57 11.26 -32.89
C GLU A 46 6.09 11.54 -33.18
N PHE A 47 5.43 10.62 -33.90
CA PHE A 47 4.00 10.71 -34.16
C PHE A 47 3.19 10.62 -32.87
N THR A 48 3.57 9.74 -31.94
CA THR A 48 2.93 9.60 -30.63
C THR A 48 3.15 10.81 -29.75
N ILE A 49 4.35 11.38 -29.71
CA ILE A 49 4.71 12.59 -28.97
C ILE A 49 3.91 13.76 -29.53
N LYS A 50 3.90 13.96 -30.86
CA LYS A 50 3.14 15.04 -31.51
C LYS A 50 1.63 14.87 -31.36
N LYS A 51 1.12 13.65 -31.57
CA LYS A 51 -0.30 13.33 -31.38
C LYS A 51 -0.71 13.56 -29.93
N SER A 52 0.07 13.06 -28.97
CA SER A 52 -0.26 13.19 -27.55
C SER A 52 -0.07 14.64 -27.05
N LEU A 53 0.93 15.39 -27.52
CA LEU A 53 1.03 16.83 -27.27
C LEU A 53 -0.12 17.62 -27.94
N SER A 54 -0.64 17.17 -29.09
CA SER A 54 -1.75 17.85 -29.78
C SER A 54 -3.13 17.51 -29.20
N GLU A 55 -3.35 16.27 -28.79
CA GLU A 55 -4.59 15.80 -28.18
C GLU A 55 -4.63 16.19 -26.69
N HIS A 56 -3.45 16.25 -26.05
CA HIS A 56 -3.29 16.41 -24.60
C HIS A 56 -2.19 17.44 -24.18
N PRO A 57 -2.19 18.68 -24.71
CA PRO A 57 -1.10 19.65 -24.57
C PRO A 57 -0.77 20.08 -23.14
N SER A 58 -1.78 20.25 -22.28
CA SER A 58 -1.55 20.73 -20.91
C SER A 58 -0.89 19.68 -20.03
N VAL A 59 -1.38 18.44 -20.08
CA VAL A 59 -0.96 17.37 -19.16
C VAL A 59 0.37 16.77 -19.56
N LEU A 60 0.62 16.54 -20.85
CA LEU A 60 1.95 16.10 -21.27
C LEU A 60 2.97 17.22 -21.17
N GLY A 61 2.58 18.49 -21.37
CA GLY A 61 3.47 19.63 -21.10
C GLY A 61 3.81 19.78 -19.62
N GLU A 62 2.83 19.61 -18.72
CA GLU A 62 3.02 19.62 -17.26
C GLU A 62 3.82 18.41 -16.76
N ILE A 63 3.48 17.19 -17.18
CA ILE A 63 4.26 15.96 -16.91
C ILE A 63 5.68 16.14 -17.43
N TYR A 64 5.81 16.64 -18.66
CA TYR A 64 7.11 16.87 -19.24
C TYR A 64 7.88 17.86 -18.40
N ASN A 65 7.34 19.04 -18.07
CA ASN A 65 8.02 20.09 -17.28
C ASN A 65 8.30 19.68 -15.83
N GLU A 66 7.33 19.11 -15.10
CA GLU A 66 7.48 18.70 -13.69
C GLU A 66 8.46 17.53 -13.54
N HIS A 67 8.45 16.58 -14.48
CA HIS A 67 9.40 15.48 -14.47
C HIS A 67 10.70 15.82 -15.20
N PHE A 68 10.77 16.91 -15.98
CA PHE A 68 12.00 17.44 -16.57
C PHE A 68 12.99 17.91 -15.51
N ASP A 69 12.50 18.54 -14.45
CA ASP A 69 13.32 19.00 -13.33
C ASP A 69 13.96 17.82 -12.58
N VAL A 70 13.27 16.66 -12.54
CA VAL A 70 13.84 15.39 -12.06
C VAL A 70 14.97 14.92 -12.99
N LEU A 71 14.89 15.20 -14.29
CA LEU A 71 15.95 14.89 -15.25
C LEU A 71 17.19 15.81 -15.14
N TYR A 72 17.19 16.82 -14.28
CA TYR A 72 18.29 17.79 -14.13
C TYR A 72 19.00 17.74 -12.77
N GLN A 73 18.82 16.66 -12.00
CA GLN A 73 19.50 16.48 -10.72
C GLN A 73 21.02 16.22 -10.88
N GLU A 74 21.79 16.36 -9.80
CA GLU A 74 23.26 16.24 -9.80
C GLU A 74 23.79 14.95 -10.47
N ASN A 75 23.05 13.85 -10.39
CA ASN A 75 23.42 12.57 -10.98
C ASN A 75 23.40 12.60 -12.52
N VAL A 76 22.39 13.24 -13.11
CA VAL A 76 22.29 13.43 -14.57
C VAL A 76 23.40 14.35 -15.05
N LYS A 77 23.66 15.43 -14.31
CA LYS A 77 24.78 16.33 -14.60
C LYS A 77 26.12 15.58 -14.60
N SER A 78 26.38 14.70 -13.62
CA SER A 78 27.58 13.87 -13.59
C SER A 78 27.66 12.87 -14.76
N VAL A 79 26.53 12.30 -15.20
CA VAL A 79 26.50 11.38 -16.35
C VAL A 79 26.68 12.13 -17.68
N LEU A 80 26.11 13.32 -17.81
CA LEU A 80 26.32 14.21 -18.95
C LEU A 80 27.79 14.67 -19.01
N GLU A 81 28.36 15.11 -17.88
CA GLU A 81 29.78 15.51 -17.76
C GLU A 81 30.74 14.35 -18.11
N LYS A 82 30.44 13.12 -17.68
CA LYS A 82 31.24 11.92 -18.02
C LYS A 82 31.23 11.58 -19.51
N ASN A 83 30.24 12.06 -20.25
CA ASN A 83 30.07 11.81 -21.68
C ASN A 83 30.34 13.07 -22.53
N ASP A 84 30.99 14.10 -21.97
CA ASP A 84 31.28 15.38 -22.64
C ASP A 84 30.01 16.07 -23.21
N LEU A 85 28.85 15.85 -22.59
CA LEU A 85 27.59 16.45 -22.98
C LEU A 85 27.29 17.71 -22.16
N LYS A 86 26.65 18.69 -22.81
CA LYS A 86 26.15 19.87 -22.11
C LYS A 86 24.97 19.51 -21.21
N SER A 87 24.75 20.33 -20.17
CA SER A 87 23.60 20.20 -19.27
C SER A 87 22.26 20.27 -20.00
N ASP A 88 22.18 20.99 -21.12
CA ASP A 88 20.97 21.16 -21.94
C ASP A 88 20.72 20.04 -22.95
N PHE A 89 21.51 18.95 -22.94
CA PHE A 89 21.44 17.88 -23.93
C PHE A 89 20.04 17.26 -24.09
N ILE A 90 19.32 17.00 -22.99
CA ILE A 90 17.97 16.43 -23.06
C ILE A 90 17.00 17.45 -23.67
N SER A 91 17.07 18.72 -23.27
CA SER A 91 16.24 19.79 -23.86
C SER A 91 16.51 19.94 -25.35
N GLU A 92 17.78 19.98 -25.75
CA GLU A 92 18.20 20.05 -27.14
C GLU A 92 17.75 18.80 -27.93
N LEU A 93 17.76 17.61 -27.32
CA LEU A 93 17.25 16.39 -27.95
C LEU A 93 15.77 16.54 -28.28
N ILE A 94 14.95 17.02 -27.34
CA ILE A 94 13.52 17.23 -27.58
C ILE A 94 13.25 18.35 -28.59
N GLU A 95 13.92 19.50 -28.49
CA GLU A 95 13.76 20.60 -29.46
C GLU A 95 14.13 20.16 -30.88
N LYS A 96 15.09 19.24 -31.00
CA LYS A 96 15.53 18.71 -32.28
C LYS A 96 14.77 17.47 -32.74
N ILE A 97 13.90 16.87 -31.93
CA ILE A 97 12.91 15.89 -32.42
C ILE A 97 11.96 16.57 -33.43
N ASP A 98 11.79 17.90 -33.35
CA ASP A 98 11.05 18.69 -34.34
C ASP A 98 11.85 19.03 -35.61
N GLY A 99 13.16 18.71 -35.67
CA GLY A 99 14.02 19.00 -36.82
C GLY A 99 14.76 17.77 -37.34
N ASP A 100 14.61 17.45 -38.63
CA ASP A 100 15.16 16.25 -39.33
C ASP A 100 16.69 16.01 -39.21
N ASN A 101 17.46 16.92 -38.60
CA ASN A 101 18.92 16.99 -38.72
C ASN A 101 19.72 16.49 -37.50
N PHE A 102 19.10 16.06 -36.40
CA PHE A 102 19.88 15.66 -35.23
C PHE A 102 20.38 14.21 -35.32
N LYS A 103 21.70 14.08 -35.27
CA LYS A 103 22.40 12.82 -34.99
C LYS A 103 22.82 12.85 -33.53
N TYR A 104 22.32 11.91 -32.75
CA TYR A 104 22.78 11.63 -31.39
C TYR A 104 23.42 10.25 -31.35
N ASP A 105 24.29 10.05 -30.36
CA ASP A 105 24.81 8.72 -30.05
C ASP A 105 23.79 7.97 -29.19
N GLU A 106 23.25 6.88 -29.72
CA GLU A 106 22.25 6.05 -29.04
C GLU A 106 22.80 5.40 -27.77
N SER A 107 24.11 5.11 -27.69
CA SER A 107 24.74 4.59 -26.49
C SER A 107 24.72 5.63 -25.38
N ILE A 108 25.11 6.86 -25.70
CA ILE A 108 25.14 7.96 -24.72
C ILE A 108 23.73 8.31 -24.25
N LEU A 109 22.75 8.33 -25.15
CA LEU A 109 21.35 8.53 -24.78
C LEU A 109 20.85 7.44 -23.82
N ASN A 110 21.18 6.17 -24.10
CA ASN A 110 20.80 5.07 -23.21
C ASN A 110 21.47 5.17 -21.83
N ASP A 111 22.73 5.58 -21.75
CA ASP A 111 23.42 5.77 -20.47
C ASP A 111 22.75 6.86 -19.61
N VAL A 112 22.38 7.98 -20.23
CA VAL A 112 21.64 9.05 -19.55
C VAL A 112 20.27 8.57 -19.09
N LEU A 113 19.50 7.91 -19.97
CA LEU A 113 18.16 7.40 -19.63
C LEU A 113 18.20 6.30 -18.54
N ASN A 114 19.25 5.49 -18.49
CA ASN A 114 19.43 4.50 -17.43
C ASN A 114 19.76 5.16 -16.08
N ALA A 115 20.56 6.23 -16.07
CA ALA A 115 20.82 6.98 -14.85
C ALA A 115 19.54 7.65 -14.32
N LEU A 116 18.74 8.23 -15.22
CA LEU A 116 17.44 8.81 -14.91
C LEU A 116 16.45 7.81 -14.30
N GLU A 117 16.45 6.58 -14.82
CA GLU A 117 15.62 5.50 -14.28
C GLU A 117 16.00 5.18 -12.83
N ILE A 118 17.30 5.18 -12.51
CA ILE A 118 17.81 4.97 -11.15
C ILE A 118 17.41 6.13 -10.23
N ASP A 119 17.53 7.38 -10.69
CA ASP A 119 17.15 8.56 -9.91
C ASP A 119 15.65 8.58 -9.60
N ILE A 120 14.79 8.29 -10.59
CA ILE A 120 13.35 8.13 -10.40
C ILE A 120 13.06 7.01 -9.40
N LYS A 121 13.77 5.89 -9.48
CA LYS A 121 13.64 4.80 -8.51
C LYS A 121 13.93 5.28 -7.09
N ASP A 122 15.02 5.99 -6.87
CA ASP A 122 15.39 6.42 -5.52
C ASP A 122 14.48 7.56 -5.01
N GLU A 123 14.10 8.49 -5.87
CA GLU A 123 13.19 9.59 -5.51
C GLU A 123 11.80 9.06 -5.11
N TYR A 124 11.21 8.17 -5.91
CA TYR A 124 9.89 7.63 -5.59
C TYR A 124 9.91 6.71 -4.38
N LYS A 125 11.01 5.98 -4.16
CA LYS A 125 11.21 5.25 -2.92
C LYS A 125 11.14 6.19 -1.72
N ASN A 126 11.88 7.30 -1.77
CA ASN A 126 11.90 8.31 -0.71
C ASN A 126 10.55 9.00 -0.52
N LYS A 127 9.83 9.32 -1.61
CA LYS A 127 8.48 9.91 -1.54
C LYS A 127 7.50 8.94 -0.87
N ILE A 128 7.48 7.67 -1.27
CA ILE A 128 6.62 6.65 -0.63
C ILE A 128 7.00 6.51 0.84
N THR A 129 8.28 6.37 1.18
CA THR A 129 8.72 6.29 2.59
C THR A 129 8.28 7.52 3.39
N THR A 130 8.36 8.72 2.82
CA THR A 130 7.96 9.98 3.49
C THR A 130 6.45 10.08 3.66
N CYS A 131 5.67 9.74 2.64
CA CYS A 131 4.20 9.69 2.71
C CYS A 131 3.72 8.57 3.65
N CYS A 132 4.52 7.52 3.80
CA CYS A 132 4.32 6.43 4.73
C CYS A 132 5.13 6.61 6.01
N ASN A 133 5.58 7.83 6.38
CA ASN A 133 6.24 8.07 7.68
C ASN A 133 5.21 7.89 8.82
N ILE A 134 4.99 6.63 9.14
CA ILE A 134 4.07 6.07 10.14
C ILE A 134 4.67 6.18 11.55
N HIS A 135 5.78 6.90 11.70
CA HIS A 135 6.86 6.31 12.46
C HIS A 135 6.89 6.48 13.97
N ASP A 136 5.90 7.14 14.56
CA ASP A 136 5.73 7.13 16.03
C ASP A 136 4.27 6.94 16.44
N GLY A 137 3.30 7.37 15.63
CA GLY A 137 1.90 7.35 16.03
C GLY A 137 1.35 5.95 16.26
N ILE A 138 1.57 5.04 15.32
CA ILE A 138 0.91 3.72 15.34
C ILE A 138 1.65 2.72 16.21
N THR A 139 2.97 2.77 16.22
CA THR A 139 3.79 2.02 17.18
C THR A 139 3.47 2.43 18.62
N ASN A 140 3.26 3.72 18.90
CA ASN A 140 2.83 4.17 20.23
C ASN A 140 1.38 3.76 20.55
N ILE A 141 0.45 3.81 19.59
CA ILE A 141 -0.93 3.35 19.81
C ILE A 141 -0.96 1.84 20.11
N LEU A 142 -0.28 1.03 19.30
CA LEU A 142 -0.19 -0.42 19.51
C LEU A 142 0.53 -0.76 20.82
N GLY A 143 1.61 -0.03 21.15
CA GLY A 143 2.30 -0.17 22.44
C GLY A 143 1.39 0.12 23.63
N ASN A 144 0.69 1.26 23.61
CA ASN A 144 -0.25 1.62 24.68
C ASN A 144 -1.40 0.60 24.82
N ILE A 145 -1.89 0.04 23.70
CA ILE A 145 -2.92 -1.00 23.73
C ILE A 145 -2.35 -2.31 24.30
N LEU A 146 -1.12 -2.69 23.93
CA LEU A 146 -0.45 -3.85 24.50
C LEU A 146 -0.30 -3.72 26.01
N ASP A 147 0.20 -2.58 26.49
CA ASP A 147 0.39 -2.31 27.92
C ASP A 147 -0.94 -2.36 28.68
N PHE A 148 -1.98 -1.69 28.16
CA PHE A 148 -3.33 -1.75 28.74
C PHE A 148 -3.88 -3.17 28.80
N LEU A 149 -3.70 -3.97 27.75
CA LEU A 149 -4.22 -5.33 27.68
C LEU A 149 -3.44 -6.31 28.56
N ASP A 150 -2.14 -6.09 28.77
CA ASP A 150 -1.35 -6.85 29.73
C ASP A 150 -1.88 -6.60 31.16
N GLU A 151 -2.10 -5.34 31.57
CA GLU A 151 -2.72 -5.00 32.87
C GLU A 151 -4.15 -5.58 33.00
N TYR A 152 -4.92 -5.52 31.91
CA TYR A 152 -6.27 -6.08 31.86
C TYR A 152 -6.26 -7.61 32.03
N GLN A 153 -5.30 -8.29 31.43
CA GLN A 153 -5.15 -9.74 31.54
C GLN A 153 -4.74 -10.15 32.96
N GLU A 154 -3.85 -9.42 33.61
CA GLU A 154 -3.49 -9.65 35.02
C GLU A 154 -4.73 -9.51 35.92
N THR A 155 -5.46 -8.40 35.78
CA THR A 155 -6.71 -8.16 36.52
C THR A 155 -7.75 -9.26 36.27
N MET A 156 -7.83 -9.75 35.04
CA MET A 156 -8.70 -10.88 34.68
C MET A 156 -8.33 -12.13 35.47
N PHE A 157 -7.05 -12.52 35.50
CA PHE A 157 -6.61 -13.71 36.21
C PHE A 157 -6.90 -13.62 37.71
N GLU A 158 -6.58 -12.50 38.34
CA GLU A 158 -6.90 -12.25 39.75
C GLU A 158 -8.40 -12.36 40.02
N THR A 159 -9.22 -11.76 39.15
CA THR A 159 -10.69 -11.83 39.28
C THR A 159 -11.21 -13.25 39.17
N LEU A 160 -10.68 -14.04 38.23
CA LEU A 160 -11.09 -15.43 38.04
C LEU A 160 -10.71 -16.29 39.24
N GLU A 161 -9.50 -16.13 39.78
CA GLU A 161 -9.05 -16.83 40.99
C GLU A 161 -9.93 -16.49 42.21
N LEU A 162 -10.28 -15.21 42.38
CA LEU A 162 -11.19 -14.78 43.44
C LEU A 162 -12.55 -15.48 43.32
N ILE A 163 -13.13 -15.54 42.11
CA ILE A 163 -14.40 -16.25 41.90
C ILE A 163 -14.25 -17.75 42.18
N GLU A 164 -13.16 -18.38 41.74
CA GLU A 164 -12.89 -19.80 41.96
C GLU A 164 -12.79 -20.16 43.45
N SER A 165 -12.25 -19.26 44.27
CA SER A 165 -12.11 -19.44 45.72
C SER A 165 -13.44 -19.41 46.49
N VAL A 166 -14.51 -18.87 45.88
CA VAL A 166 -15.82 -18.73 46.54
C VAL A 166 -16.61 -20.02 46.49
N ASN A 167 -17.03 -20.51 47.67
CA ASN A 167 -17.93 -21.66 47.76
C ASN A 167 -19.40 -21.22 47.55
N SER A 168 -19.81 -21.10 46.28
CA SER A 168 -21.16 -20.70 45.87
C SER A 168 -21.77 -21.66 44.85
N LYS A 169 -23.08 -21.91 44.95
CA LYS A 169 -23.84 -22.69 43.95
C LYS A 169 -23.86 -22.04 42.56
N ASN A 170 -23.57 -20.74 42.47
CA ASN A 170 -23.54 -20.01 41.20
C ASN A 170 -22.12 -19.86 40.62
N LYS A 171 -21.08 -20.39 41.27
CA LYS A 171 -19.67 -20.20 40.90
C LYS A 171 -19.41 -20.42 39.40
N GLU A 172 -19.79 -21.57 38.86
CA GLU A 172 -19.57 -21.93 37.45
C GLU A 172 -20.24 -20.95 36.47
N LYS A 173 -21.44 -20.46 36.80
CA LYS A 173 -22.14 -19.48 35.95
C LYS A 173 -21.44 -18.13 35.96
N VAL A 174 -20.96 -17.71 37.13
CA VAL A 174 -20.23 -16.45 37.30
C VAL A 174 -18.89 -16.52 36.58
N LEU A 175 -18.13 -17.61 36.72
CA LEU A 175 -16.89 -17.83 35.97
C LEU A 175 -17.13 -17.75 34.48
N TYR A 176 -18.14 -18.46 33.98
CA TYR A 176 -18.48 -18.46 32.56
C TYR A 176 -18.80 -17.06 32.01
N MET A 177 -19.67 -16.32 32.70
CA MET A 177 -20.03 -14.95 32.30
C MET A 177 -18.82 -14.01 32.32
N THR A 178 -17.95 -14.20 33.31
CA THR A 178 -16.74 -13.40 33.51
C THR A 178 -15.71 -13.68 32.41
N TYR A 179 -15.43 -14.95 32.10
CA TYR A 179 -14.61 -15.35 30.94
C TYR A 179 -15.15 -14.75 29.64
N SER A 180 -16.45 -14.90 29.40
CA SER A 180 -17.10 -14.38 28.19
C SER A 180 -16.91 -12.87 28.05
N PHE A 181 -17.08 -12.12 29.14
CA PHE A 181 -16.89 -10.67 29.16
C PHE A 181 -15.42 -10.28 28.87
N PHE A 182 -14.48 -10.90 29.58
CA PHE A 182 -13.06 -10.61 29.42
C PHE A 182 -12.58 -10.90 28.00
N VAL A 183 -12.91 -12.09 27.47
CA VAL A 183 -12.53 -12.52 26.13
C VAL A 183 -13.13 -11.63 25.04
N ARG A 184 -14.40 -11.24 25.17
CA ARG A 184 -15.04 -10.31 24.22
C ARG A 184 -14.36 -8.94 24.19
N THR A 185 -13.86 -8.50 25.34
CA THR A 185 -13.12 -7.25 25.45
C THR A 185 -11.76 -7.37 24.75
N LEU A 186 -10.98 -8.43 25.04
CA LEU A 186 -9.71 -8.71 24.34
C LEU A 186 -9.91 -8.74 22.82
N VAL A 187 -10.90 -9.48 22.35
CA VAL A 187 -11.27 -9.56 20.93
C VAL A 187 -11.52 -8.18 20.34
N SER A 188 -12.27 -7.33 21.05
CA SER A 188 -12.65 -6.01 20.54
C SER A 188 -11.44 -5.09 20.37
N TYR A 189 -10.48 -5.12 21.29
CA TYR A 189 -9.22 -4.38 21.13
C TYR A 189 -8.35 -4.94 20.01
N VAL A 190 -8.25 -6.25 19.86
CA VAL A 190 -7.53 -6.88 18.73
C VAL A 190 -8.15 -6.47 17.39
N GLU A 191 -9.48 -6.48 17.28
CA GLU A 191 -10.20 -6.05 16.08
C GLU A 191 -10.10 -4.54 15.82
N GLU A 192 -9.92 -3.72 16.87
CA GLU A 192 -9.66 -2.29 16.68
C GLU A 192 -8.29 -2.06 16.05
N CYS A 193 -7.24 -2.72 16.56
CA CYS A 193 -5.88 -2.66 16.00
C CYS A 193 -5.81 -3.18 14.56
N LYS A 194 -6.68 -4.12 14.21
CA LYS A 194 -6.84 -4.60 12.83
C LYS A 194 -7.22 -3.46 11.87
N LYS A 195 -7.98 -2.45 12.31
CA LYS A 195 -8.32 -1.28 11.47
C LYS A 195 -7.10 -0.42 11.18
N ASP A 196 -6.24 -0.22 12.16
CA ASP A 196 -5.01 0.56 11.97
C ASP A 196 -4.07 -0.14 10.98
N LEU A 197 -3.87 -1.45 11.12
CA LEU A 197 -3.18 -2.25 10.10
C LEU A 197 -3.81 -2.08 8.71
N THR A 198 -5.14 -2.04 8.62
CA THR A 198 -5.84 -1.86 7.33
C THR A 198 -5.48 -0.52 6.70
N LYS A 199 -5.54 0.55 7.48
CA LYS A 199 -5.25 1.91 7.01
C LYS A 199 -3.84 2.02 6.47
N GLU A 200 -2.88 1.42 7.17
CA GLU A 200 -1.48 1.43 6.76
C GLU A 200 -1.18 0.62 5.51
N ILE A 201 -1.71 -0.59 5.43
CA ILE A 201 -1.53 -1.41 4.23
C ILE A 201 -2.24 -0.79 3.02
N VAL A 202 -3.38 -0.12 3.21
CA VAL A 202 -4.05 0.65 2.14
C VAL A 202 -3.21 1.83 1.69
N ASN A 203 -2.40 2.44 2.57
CA ASN A 203 -1.45 3.48 2.16
C ASN A 203 -0.34 2.96 1.23
N LEU A 204 -0.20 1.64 1.11
CA LEU A 204 0.74 0.95 0.21
C LEU A 204 0.02 0.33 -1.01
N SER A 205 -1.10 0.88 -1.45
CA SER A 205 -1.93 0.31 -2.54
C SER A 205 -1.30 0.34 -3.93
N HIS A 206 -0.06 0.79 -4.08
CA HIS A 206 0.60 1.04 -5.36
C HIS A 206 0.58 -0.18 -6.31
N ILE A 207 0.99 -1.37 -5.84
CA ILE A 207 0.98 -2.59 -6.67
C ILE A 207 -0.44 -2.95 -7.10
N LYS A 208 -1.40 -2.87 -6.17
CA LYS A 208 -2.82 -3.11 -6.46
C LYS A 208 -3.30 -2.17 -7.56
N LEU A 209 -2.96 -0.88 -7.49
CA LEU A 209 -3.35 0.13 -8.46
C LEU A 209 -2.74 -0.13 -9.84
N ILE A 210 -1.45 -0.47 -9.92
CA ILE A 210 -0.81 -0.85 -11.19
C ILE A 210 -1.52 -2.04 -11.84
N ARG A 211 -1.90 -3.05 -11.05
CA ARG A 211 -2.59 -4.24 -11.56
C ARG A 211 -4.02 -3.94 -12.01
N LEU A 212 -4.72 -3.04 -11.32
CA LEU A 212 -6.04 -2.56 -11.75
C LEU A 212 -5.93 -1.80 -13.07
N ILE A 213 -4.95 -0.91 -13.17
CA ILE A 213 -4.65 -0.12 -14.36
C ILE A 213 -4.23 -1.02 -15.54
N SER A 214 -3.44 -2.06 -15.34
CA SER A 214 -2.97 -2.94 -16.41
C SER A 214 -3.96 -4.06 -16.80
N SER A 215 -5.05 -4.24 -16.05
CA SER A 215 -6.02 -5.30 -16.31
C SER A 215 -6.71 -5.16 -17.67
N LYS A 216 -6.90 -6.22 -18.44
CA LYS A 216 -7.51 -6.14 -19.81
C LYS A 216 -8.99 -5.75 -19.84
N HIS A 217 -9.63 -5.62 -18.69
CA HIS A 217 -11.03 -5.22 -18.59
C HIS A 217 -11.13 -3.69 -18.59
N ASN A 218 -12.14 -3.15 -19.26
CA ASN A 218 -12.42 -1.70 -19.24
C ASN A 218 -12.99 -1.31 -17.87
N ILE A 219 -12.11 -1.26 -16.88
CA ILE A 219 -12.41 -0.98 -15.48
C ILE A 219 -12.29 0.51 -15.25
N ASN A 220 -13.35 1.11 -14.73
CA ASN A 220 -13.29 2.46 -14.19
C ASN A 220 -12.59 2.37 -12.82
N THR A 221 -11.29 2.67 -12.79
CA THR A 221 -10.43 2.56 -11.60
C THR A 221 -11.01 3.30 -10.40
N ASP A 222 -11.57 4.50 -10.60
CA ASP A 222 -12.18 5.29 -9.51
C ASP A 222 -13.36 4.57 -8.88
N LYS A 223 -14.25 4.01 -9.71
CA LYS A 223 -15.39 3.23 -9.21
C LYS A 223 -14.93 2.02 -8.41
N GLU A 224 -13.85 1.37 -8.82
CA GLU A 224 -13.30 0.24 -8.07
C GLU A 224 -12.64 0.67 -6.75
N ILE A 225 -11.85 1.74 -6.75
CA ILE A 225 -11.28 2.31 -5.51
C ILE A 225 -12.40 2.63 -4.53
N HIS A 226 -13.44 3.34 -4.97
CA HIS A 226 -14.58 3.68 -4.12
C HIS A 226 -15.36 2.44 -3.64
N SER A 227 -15.47 1.41 -4.49
CA SER A 227 -16.11 0.14 -4.12
C SER A 227 -15.31 -0.61 -3.06
N GLU A 228 -13.98 -0.68 -3.22
CA GLU A 228 -13.09 -1.32 -2.25
C GLU A 228 -13.04 -0.56 -0.93
N VAL A 229 -12.90 0.77 -0.94
CA VAL A 229 -12.99 1.60 0.29
C VAL A 229 -14.31 1.35 1.02
N LYS A 230 -15.43 1.31 0.28
CA LYS A 230 -16.75 1.04 0.85
C LYS A 230 -16.87 -0.39 1.40
N LYS A 231 -16.23 -1.38 0.77
CA LYS A 231 -16.21 -2.76 1.23
C LYS A 231 -15.38 -2.89 2.51
N ILE A 232 -14.14 -2.41 2.49
CA ILE A 232 -13.21 -2.44 3.63
C ILE A 232 -13.80 -1.70 4.83
N SER A 233 -14.32 -0.49 4.64
CA SER A 233 -14.90 0.29 5.74
C SER A 233 -16.17 -0.32 6.36
N LYS A 234 -16.93 -1.13 5.62
CA LYS A 234 -18.20 -1.71 6.11
C LYS A 234 -18.06 -3.13 6.61
N GLN A 235 -17.21 -3.93 5.98
CA GLN A 235 -17.11 -5.37 6.20
C GLN A 235 -15.74 -5.78 6.78
N GLY A 236 -14.78 -4.83 6.86
CA GLY A 236 -13.37 -5.11 7.09
C GLY A 236 -12.69 -5.71 5.86
N PHE A 237 -11.39 -5.92 5.94
CA PHE A 237 -10.71 -6.83 5.02
C PHE A 237 -11.07 -8.27 5.42
N GLY A 238 -11.56 -9.07 4.47
CA GLY A 238 -12.02 -10.44 4.71
C GLY A 238 -10.88 -11.33 5.21
N SER A 239 -10.18 -11.99 4.29
CA SER A 239 -8.98 -12.76 4.63
C SER A 239 -7.78 -11.82 4.75
N LEU A 240 -7.13 -11.80 5.91
CA LEU A 240 -5.87 -11.07 6.14
C LEU A 240 -4.82 -11.41 5.09
N ILE A 241 -4.68 -12.70 4.75
CA ILE A 241 -3.66 -13.14 3.79
C ILE A 241 -3.98 -12.61 2.40
N GLU A 242 -5.24 -12.68 1.96
CA GLU A 242 -5.58 -12.16 0.63
C GLU A 242 -5.44 -10.63 0.60
N PHE A 243 -5.77 -9.95 1.69
CA PHE A 243 -5.53 -8.52 1.82
C PHE A 243 -4.04 -8.16 1.71
N LEU A 244 -3.17 -8.79 2.51
CA LEU A 244 -1.72 -8.52 2.42
C LEU A 244 -1.14 -8.93 1.06
N LYS A 245 -1.64 -10.00 0.45
CA LYS A 245 -1.22 -10.45 -0.88
C LYS A 245 -1.63 -9.45 -1.97
N GLU A 246 -2.83 -8.90 -1.90
CA GLU A 246 -3.33 -7.94 -2.90
C GLU A 246 -2.58 -6.61 -2.85
N TYR A 247 -2.26 -6.12 -1.66
CA TYR A 247 -1.71 -4.77 -1.47
C TYR A 247 -0.19 -4.76 -1.44
N VAL A 248 0.45 -5.74 -0.79
CA VAL A 248 1.91 -5.75 -0.56
C VAL A 248 2.61 -7.04 -0.99
N ASP A 249 1.95 -7.85 -1.83
CA ASP A 249 2.51 -9.08 -2.42
C ASP A 249 2.98 -10.12 -1.39
N PHE A 250 2.39 -10.10 -0.19
CA PHE A 250 2.68 -11.06 0.89
C PHE A 250 2.27 -12.50 0.50
N SER A 251 3.22 -13.29 0.00
CA SER A 251 2.96 -14.65 -0.48
C SER A 251 4.24 -15.47 -0.63
N LEU A 252 4.10 -16.80 -0.56
CA LEU A 252 5.22 -17.72 -0.83
C LEU A 252 5.89 -17.52 -2.20
N LYS A 253 5.16 -16.98 -3.19
CA LYS A 253 5.68 -16.82 -4.55
C LYS A 253 6.47 -15.52 -4.72
N LYS A 254 6.00 -14.43 -4.12
CA LYS A 254 6.55 -13.08 -4.33
C LYS A 254 7.47 -12.63 -3.20
N SER A 255 7.21 -13.08 -1.97
CA SER A 255 7.92 -12.68 -0.75
C SER A 255 8.15 -13.90 0.17
N PRO A 256 8.82 -14.96 -0.31
CA PRO A 256 8.95 -16.24 0.42
C PRO A 256 9.60 -16.09 1.79
N GLU A 257 10.63 -15.25 1.91
CA GLU A 257 11.37 -15.03 3.17
C GLU A 257 10.45 -14.45 4.25
N ILE A 258 9.69 -13.41 3.91
CA ILE A 258 8.75 -12.73 4.80
C ILE A 258 7.56 -13.64 5.13
N TYR A 259 7.01 -14.32 4.12
CA TYR A 259 5.90 -15.24 4.35
C TYR A 259 6.31 -16.36 5.32
N ASN A 260 7.50 -16.94 5.13
CA ASN A 260 7.99 -18.02 5.98
C ASN A 260 8.30 -17.53 7.41
N LYS A 261 8.80 -16.30 7.55
CA LYS A 261 9.03 -15.63 8.84
C LYS A 261 7.74 -15.59 9.69
N TYR A 262 6.61 -15.21 9.09
CA TYR A 262 5.35 -15.01 9.82
C TYR A 262 4.33 -16.17 9.68
N LYS A 263 4.75 -17.33 9.17
CA LYS A 263 3.85 -18.45 8.84
C LYS A 263 3.07 -18.98 10.06
N LYS A 264 3.69 -18.98 11.24
CA LYS A 264 3.07 -19.52 12.46
C LYS A 264 1.98 -18.56 12.97
N GLU A 265 2.29 -17.29 13.00
CA GLU A 265 1.45 -16.18 13.43
C GLU A 265 0.19 -16.10 12.56
N ILE A 266 0.32 -16.27 11.24
CA ILE A 266 -0.81 -16.38 10.33
C ILE A 266 -1.79 -17.48 10.74
N ASN A 267 -1.28 -18.67 11.09
CA ASN A 267 -2.12 -19.78 11.51
C ASN A 267 -2.81 -19.49 12.85
N THR A 268 -2.10 -18.82 13.77
CA THR A 268 -2.68 -18.34 15.03
C THR A 268 -3.81 -17.35 14.78
N ILE A 269 -3.65 -16.37 13.89
CA ILE A 269 -4.67 -15.37 13.58
C ILE A 269 -5.91 -15.99 12.92
N LYS A 270 -5.72 -16.98 12.04
CA LYS A 270 -6.84 -17.74 11.46
C LYS A 270 -7.68 -18.40 12.54
N LYS A 271 -7.04 -19.15 13.43
CA LYS A 271 -7.71 -19.79 14.57
C LYS A 271 -8.34 -18.75 15.50
N PHE A 272 -7.65 -17.66 15.79
CA PHE A 272 -8.16 -16.56 16.60
C PHE A 272 -9.48 -16.02 16.03
N THR A 273 -9.54 -15.82 14.70
CA THR A 273 -10.75 -15.37 14.01
C THR A 273 -11.90 -16.39 14.11
N GLU A 274 -11.59 -17.69 14.00
CA GLU A 274 -12.56 -18.78 14.16
C GLU A 274 -13.16 -18.79 15.57
N TYR A 275 -12.32 -18.80 16.61
CA TYR A 275 -12.75 -18.77 18.01
C TYR A 275 -13.50 -17.48 18.35
N ARG A 276 -13.03 -16.34 17.86
CA ARG A 276 -13.72 -15.05 17.98
C ARG A 276 -15.13 -15.11 17.41
N ASN A 277 -15.32 -15.72 16.24
CA ASN A 277 -16.65 -15.86 15.63
C ASN A 277 -17.55 -16.79 16.46
N ILE A 278 -17.01 -17.87 17.02
CA ILE A 278 -17.74 -18.75 17.94
C ILE A 278 -18.18 -17.94 19.18
N ILE A 279 -17.28 -17.21 19.84
CA ILE A 279 -17.59 -16.46 21.07
C ILE A 279 -18.59 -15.32 20.85
N THR A 280 -18.54 -14.70 19.66
CA THR A 280 -19.41 -13.57 19.31
C THR A 280 -20.80 -14.02 18.87
N HIS A 281 -20.89 -15.11 18.09
CA HIS A 281 -22.14 -15.52 17.46
C HIS A 281 -22.80 -16.77 18.09
N ASN A 282 -22.06 -17.58 18.84
CA ASN A 282 -22.63 -18.72 19.56
C ASN A 282 -23.07 -18.28 20.98
N PHE A 283 -24.24 -18.75 21.41
CA PHE A 283 -24.78 -18.43 22.74
C PHE A 283 -24.13 -19.26 23.86
N LYS A 284 -23.33 -20.28 23.53
CA LYS A 284 -22.57 -21.11 24.49
C LYS A 284 -21.18 -21.54 23.95
N PRO A 285 -20.20 -20.64 23.80
CA PRO A 285 -18.79 -21.01 23.59
C PRO A 285 -18.27 -21.91 24.73
N ASN A 286 -17.29 -22.77 24.42
CA ASN A 286 -16.64 -23.68 25.35
C ASN A 286 -15.42 -23.02 26.03
N ASN A 287 -14.96 -23.59 27.15
CA ASN A 287 -13.78 -23.04 27.86
C ASN A 287 -12.49 -23.06 27.02
N GLU A 288 -12.34 -24.02 26.12
CA GLU A 288 -11.19 -24.07 25.19
C GLU A 288 -11.17 -22.87 24.24
N ASP A 289 -12.34 -22.38 23.82
CA ASP A 289 -12.46 -21.21 22.96
C ASP A 289 -11.96 -19.96 23.68
N PHE A 290 -12.35 -19.80 24.95
CA PHE A 290 -11.89 -18.69 25.79
C PHE A 290 -10.39 -18.73 26.04
N LYS A 291 -9.88 -19.91 26.43
CA LYS A 291 -8.47 -20.12 26.73
C LYS A 291 -7.59 -19.79 25.51
N PHE A 292 -8.00 -20.22 24.32
CA PHE A 292 -7.24 -19.91 23.11
C PHE A 292 -7.09 -18.40 22.90
N ILE A 293 -8.16 -17.61 23.05
CA ILE A 293 -8.09 -16.15 22.89
C ILE A 293 -7.16 -15.52 23.93
N ILE A 294 -7.30 -15.90 25.20
CA ILE A 294 -6.50 -15.38 26.31
C ILE A 294 -5.01 -15.69 26.09
N ASP A 295 -4.68 -16.89 25.61
CA ASP A 295 -3.30 -17.31 25.43
C ASP A 295 -2.65 -16.69 24.17
N ASN A 296 -3.44 -16.17 23.21
CA ASN A 296 -2.93 -15.81 21.87
C ASN A 296 -3.22 -14.37 21.40
N TRP A 297 -4.01 -13.55 22.11
CA TRP A 297 -4.31 -12.18 21.69
C TRP A 297 -3.05 -11.34 21.44
N ARG A 298 -2.03 -11.51 22.30
CA ARG A 298 -0.75 -10.79 22.20
C ARG A 298 0.01 -11.15 20.94
N LEU A 299 -0.01 -12.43 20.53
CA LEU A 299 0.61 -12.87 19.27
C LEU A 299 -0.07 -12.23 18.06
N CYS A 300 -1.39 -12.02 18.10
CA CYS A 300 -2.11 -11.33 17.03
C CYS A 300 -1.71 -9.85 16.92
N LEU A 301 -1.63 -9.14 18.05
CA LEU A 301 -1.22 -7.72 18.05
C LEU A 301 0.24 -7.53 17.66
N ASN A 302 1.14 -8.37 18.19
CA ASN A 302 2.54 -8.37 17.79
C ASN A 302 2.68 -8.58 16.28
N PHE A 303 1.93 -9.52 15.71
CA PHE A 303 1.94 -9.71 14.26
C PHE A 303 1.44 -8.47 13.49
N TYR A 304 0.39 -7.79 13.94
CA TYR A 304 -0.08 -6.56 13.28
C TYR A 304 1.00 -5.48 13.30
N SER A 305 1.64 -5.27 14.45
CA SER A 305 2.78 -4.36 14.58
C SER A 305 3.94 -4.77 13.67
N ASP A 306 4.30 -6.05 13.68
CA ASP A 306 5.42 -6.56 12.90
C ASP A 306 5.20 -6.43 11.40
N ILE A 307 3.99 -6.70 10.90
CA ILE A 307 3.67 -6.53 9.47
C ILE A 307 3.71 -5.07 9.06
N ILE A 308 3.21 -4.15 9.91
CA ILE A 308 3.33 -2.71 9.64
C ILE A 308 4.80 -2.34 9.50
N LEU A 309 5.64 -2.71 10.47
CA LEU A 309 7.07 -2.43 10.44
C LEU A 309 7.78 -3.11 9.25
N GLU A 310 7.36 -4.32 8.90
CA GLU A 310 7.93 -5.09 7.80
C GLU A 310 7.83 -4.34 6.46
N TYR A 311 6.67 -3.75 6.21
CA TYR A 311 6.36 -3.09 4.94
C TYR A 311 6.53 -1.57 4.96
N THR A 312 7.05 -1.00 6.04
CA THR A 312 7.29 0.46 6.14
C THR A 312 8.77 0.79 6.31
N ILE A 313 9.54 0.01 7.08
CA ILE A 313 10.96 0.30 7.34
C ILE A 313 11.91 -0.89 7.26
N ARG A 314 11.41 -2.12 7.22
CA ARG A 314 12.28 -3.31 7.11
C ARG A 314 12.35 -3.81 5.67
N ASP A 315 12.90 -5.01 5.50
CA ASP A 315 13.20 -5.61 4.20
C ASP A 315 11.96 -5.84 3.34
N GLY A 316 10.79 -6.03 3.94
CA GLY A 316 9.52 -6.12 3.21
C GLY A 316 9.19 -4.92 2.37
N PHE A 317 9.49 -3.71 2.85
CA PHE A 317 9.33 -2.51 2.04
C PHE A 317 10.21 -2.54 0.80
N ASN A 318 11.46 -2.99 0.90
CA ASN A 318 12.36 -3.07 -0.24
C ASN A 318 11.88 -4.09 -1.29
N ILE A 319 11.39 -5.25 -0.86
CA ILE A 319 10.82 -6.27 -1.77
C ILE A 319 9.56 -5.72 -2.46
N PHE A 320 8.67 -5.11 -1.69
CA PHE A 320 7.47 -4.44 -2.19
C PHE A 320 7.82 -3.37 -3.22
N TYR A 321 8.73 -2.45 -2.88
CA TYR A 321 9.08 -1.32 -3.73
C TYR A 321 9.77 -1.75 -5.03
N ASN A 322 10.68 -2.73 -4.97
CA ASN A 322 11.28 -3.28 -6.19
C ASN A 322 10.24 -3.93 -7.09
N THR A 323 9.29 -4.69 -6.51
CA THR A 323 8.20 -5.28 -7.29
C THR A 323 7.30 -4.22 -7.92
N LEU A 324 6.97 -3.16 -7.17
CA LEU A 324 6.23 -2.01 -7.65
C LEU A 324 6.94 -1.37 -8.86
N PHE A 325 8.23 -1.09 -8.72
CA PHE A 325 9.02 -0.43 -9.76
C PHE A 325 9.12 -1.28 -11.03
N ASP A 326 9.38 -2.59 -10.89
CA ASP A 326 9.45 -3.51 -12.02
C ASP A 326 8.10 -3.61 -12.76
N GLU A 327 6.98 -3.72 -12.03
CA GLU A 327 5.64 -3.75 -12.65
C GLU A 327 5.29 -2.41 -13.31
N ALA A 328 5.70 -1.27 -12.73
CA ALA A 328 5.53 0.05 -13.32
C ALA A 328 6.33 0.20 -14.63
N LYS A 329 7.58 -0.27 -14.64
CA LYS A 329 8.45 -0.24 -15.82
C LYS A 329 7.88 -1.07 -16.97
N GLU A 330 7.32 -2.24 -16.69
CA GLU A 330 6.65 -3.04 -17.72
C GLU A 330 5.39 -2.37 -18.25
N CYS A 331 4.60 -1.72 -17.38
CA CYS A 331 3.41 -0.96 -17.81
C CYS A 331 3.79 0.24 -18.69
N ALA A 332 4.86 0.96 -18.36
CA ALA A 332 5.34 2.12 -19.11
C ALA A 332 5.74 1.78 -20.55
N LYS A 333 6.07 0.52 -20.85
CA LYS A 333 6.38 0.07 -22.22
C LYS A 333 5.13 -0.16 -23.07
N ASP A 334 3.95 -0.29 -22.46
CA ASP A 334 2.69 -0.49 -23.16
C ASP A 334 2.06 0.87 -23.51
N GLU A 335 2.36 1.36 -24.71
CA GLU A 335 1.89 2.65 -25.20
C GLU A 335 0.36 2.78 -25.19
N HIS A 336 -0.35 1.72 -25.56
CA HIS A 336 -1.81 1.72 -25.57
C HIS A 336 -2.35 1.86 -24.14
N LEU A 337 -1.79 1.13 -23.18
CA LEU A 337 -2.14 1.27 -21.76
C LEU A 337 -1.90 2.70 -21.25
N MET A 338 -0.74 3.27 -21.56
CA MET A 338 -0.36 4.59 -21.09
C MET A 338 -1.27 5.69 -21.65
N LEU A 339 -1.53 5.68 -22.96
CA LEU A 339 -2.35 6.68 -23.64
C LEU A 339 -3.84 6.56 -23.31
N GLU A 340 -4.39 5.35 -23.34
CA GLU A 340 -5.85 5.19 -23.20
C GLU A 340 -6.32 5.15 -21.75
N ARG A 341 -5.42 4.92 -20.78
CA ARG A 341 -5.81 4.73 -19.38
C ARG A 341 -5.02 5.58 -18.41
N VAL A 342 -3.70 5.52 -18.42
CA VAL A 342 -2.88 6.21 -17.41
C VAL A 342 -2.98 7.73 -17.53
N ILE A 343 -2.78 8.28 -18.73
CA ILE A 343 -2.90 9.73 -18.96
C ILE A 343 -4.31 10.26 -18.65
N PRO A 344 -5.40 9.60 -19.09
CA PRO A 344 -6.75 9.98 -18.69
C PRO A 344 -7.01 9.93 -17.18
N LEU A 345 -6.47 8.94 -16.47
CA LEU A 345 -6.59 8.83 -15.02
C LEU A 345 -5.80 9.92 -14.30
N ALA A 346 -4.56 10.19 -14.73
CA ALA A 346 -3.73 11.26 -14.17
C ALA A 346 -4.45 12.61 -14.18
N ARG A 347 -5.13 12.95 -15.28
CA ARG A 347 -5.93 14.18 -15.41
C ARG A 347 -7.05 14.37 -14.40
N SER A 348 -7.58 13.27 -13.88
CA SER A 348 -8.66 13.33 -12.88
C SER A 348 -8.14 13.42 -11.45
N HIS A 349 -6.84 13.19 -11.22
CA HIS A 349 -6.25 12.93 -9.89
C HIS A 349 -5.07 13.85 -9.53
N LEU A 350 -4.30 14.27 -10.53
CA LEU A 350 -3.25 15.28 -10.47
C LEU A 350 -3.83 16.60 -10.99
#